data_AF-A0A0F9T1X8-F1
#
_entry.id   AF-A0A0F9T1X8-F1
#
_cell.length_a   1.000
_cell.length_b   1.000
_cell.length_c   1.000
_cell.angle_alpha   90.00
_cell.angle_beta   90.00
_cell.angle_gamma   90.00
#
_symmetry.space_group_name_H-M   'P 1'
#
loop_
_entity.id
_entity.type
_entity.pdbx_description
1 polymer ?
#
loop_
_entity_poly.entity_id
_entity_poly.type
_entity_poly.pdbx_seq_one_letter_code
_entity_poly.pdbx_strand_id
1 'polypeptide(L)'
;MKKYRLDLSTYDVIVQVPVTKTVDGKEVRELESKKEPYPLRGNISIWLRGVGIFKTGEDIAEAVSVAKQIRDCKEDSIELDEREAGVVKQALNRLVELTAEGKVSPGLGGEVHEEAIVRVVKMEEVK
;
A
#
# COMPACT_ATOMS: atom_id res chain seq x y z
N MET A 1 -22.13 -7.34 13.37
CA MET A 1 -20.88 -6.53 13.34
C MET A 1 -20.72 -6.03 11.92
N LYS A 2 -20.36 -4.77 11.73
CA LYS A 2 -20.18 -4.21 10.38
C LYS A 2 -18.98 -4.88 9.71
N LYS A 3 -19.06 -5.05 8.39
CA LYS A 3 -17.97 -5.55 7.56
C LYS A 3 -17.69 -4.55 6.44
N TYR A 4 -16.43 -4.51 6.04
CA TYR A 4 -15.93 -3.63 5.00
C TYR A 4 -15.19 -4.45 3.95
N ARG A 5 -15.48 -4.20 2.69
CA ARG A 5 -14.80 -4.85 1.57
C ARG A 5 -13.61 -4.00 1.13
N LEU A 6 -12.42 -4.60 1.20
CA LEU A 6 -11.20 -4.04 0.62
C LEU A 6 -10.94 -4.70 -0.74
N ASP A 7 -10.92 -3.90 -1.79
CA ASP A 7 -10.55 -4.31 -3.15
C ASP A 7 -9.03 -4.51 -3.25
N LEU A 8 -8.63 -5.73 -3.59
CA LEU A 8 -7.26 -6.21 -3.78
C LEU A 8 -6.96 -6.54 -5.26
N SER A 9 -7.86 -6.22 -6.18
CA SER A 9 -7.68 -6.44 -7.62
C SER A 9 -6.37 -5.81 -8.12
N THR A 10 -5.74 -6.48 -9.07
CA THR A 10 -4.49 -5.97 -9.66
C THR A 10 -4.78 -4.73 -10.52
N TYR A 11 -3.88 -3.75 -10.43
CA TYR A 11 -3.86 -2.59 -11.30
C TYR A 11 -2.41 -2.20 -11.57
N ASP A 12 -2.21 -1.51 -12.69
CA ASP A 12 -0.88 -1.09 -13.11
C ASP A 12 -0.64 0.37 -12.78
N VAL A 13 0.61 0.68 -12.46
CA VAL A 13 1.12 2.05 -12.28
C VAL A 13 2.25 2.32 -13.27
N ILE A 14 2.48 3.60 -13.55
CA ILE A 14 3.63 4.04 -14.34
C ILE A 14 4.76 4.37 -13.36
N VAL A 15 5.91 3.72 -13.53
CA VAL A 15 7.13 3.96 -12.75
C VAL A 15 8.27 4.37 -13.66
N GLN A 16 9.18 5.20 -13.16
CA GLN A 16 10.41 5.57 -13.86
C GLN A 16 11.49 4.55 -13.52
N VAL A 17 11.96 3.81 -14.50
CA VAL A 17 13.02 2.81 -14.34
C VAL A 17 14.31 3.27 -15.04
N PRO A 18 15.48 3.13 -14.40
CA PRO A 18 16.74 3.43 -15.06
C PRO A 18 17.05 2.36 -16.11
N VAL A 19 17.25 2.79 -17.35
CA VAL A 19 17.68 1.95 -18.46
C VAL A 19 19.01 2.43 -18.99
N THR A 20 19.87 1.51 -19.42
CA THR A 20 21.12 1.83 -20.11
C THR A 20 20.90 1.64 -21.60
N LYS A 21 21.17 2.69 -22.39
CA LYS A 21 21.13 2.65 -23.86
C LYS A 21 22.48 2.99 -24.44
N THR A 22 22.77 2.47 -25.63
CA THR A 22 23.95 2.89 -26.40
C THR A 22 23.55 3.96 -27.41
N VAL A 23 24.09 5.16 -27.27
CA VAL A 23 23.92 6.28 -28.21
C VAL A 23 25.30 6.68 -28.71
N ASP A 24 25.52 6.67 -30.02
CA ASP A 24 26.82 6.97 -30.65
C ASP A 24 28.00 6.16 -30.07
N GLY A 25 27.76 4.90 -29.72
CA GLY A 25 28.76 3.99 -29.15
C GLY A 25 29.09 4.24 -27.67
N LYS A 26 28.36 5.12 -26.97
CA LYS A 26 28.50 5.37 -25.53
C LYS A 26 27.28 4.88 -24.77
N GLU A 27 27.51 4.29 -23.60
CA GLU A 27 26.42 3.95 -22.67
C GLU A 27 25.90 5.22 -21.99
N VAL A 28 24.60 5.46 -22.12
CA VAL A 28 23.86 6.55 -21.49
C VAL A 28 22.79 5.94 -20.59
N ARG A 29 22.66 6.46 -19.36
CA ARG A 29 21.58 6.08 -18.44
C ARG A 29 20.44 7.06 -18.59
N GLU A 30 19.26 6.56 -18.92
CA GLU A 30 18.03 7.34 -19.01
C GLU A 30 16.97 6.76 -18.08
N LEU A 31 15.98 7.58 -17.70
CA LEU A 31 14.77 7.08 -17.04
C LEU A 31 13.71 6.85 -18.12
N GLU A 32 13.11 5.68 -18.11
CA GLU A 32 11.97 5.36 -18.96
C GLU A 32 10.73 5.07 -18.12
N SER A 33 9.58 5.52 -18.62
CA SER A 33 8.28 5.17 -18.08
C SER A 33 7.96 3.72 -18.42
N LYS A 34 7.77 2.90 -17.39
CA LYS A 34 7.35 1.51 -17.51
C LYS A 34 6.07 1.30 -16.74
N LYS A 35 5.14 0.54 -17.33
CA LYS A 35 3.92 0.10 -16.68
C LYS A 35 4.22 -1.18 -15.89
N GLU A 36 3.97 -1.16 -14.60
CA GLU A 36 4.22 -2.31 -13.71
C GLU A 36 3.02 -2.53 -12.78
N PRO A 37 2.71 -3.79 -12.41
CA PRO A 37 1.63 -4.08 -11.49
C PRO A 37 1.97 -3.52 -10.11
N TYR A 38 1.05 -2.75 -9.53
CA TYR A 38 1.25 -2.20 -8.19
C TYR A 38 1.17 -3.33 -7.14
N PRO A 39 2.17 -3.48 -6.25
CA PRO A 39 2.21 -4.57 -5.28
C PRO A 39 1.29 -4.31 -4.07
N LEU A 40 -0.02 -4.14 -4.31
CA LEU A 40 -1.01 -3.67 -3.32
C LEU A 40 -1.00 -4.48 -2.02
N ARG A 41 -1.15 -5.81 -2.13
CA ARG A 41 -1.16 -6.72 -0.98
C ARG A 41 0.15 -6.61 -0.18
N GLY A 42 1.28 -6.57 -0.88
CA GLY A 42 2.61 -6.41 -0.28
C GLY A 42 2.75 -5.09 0.47
N ASN A 43 2.35 -3.99 -0.17
CA ASN A 43 2.43 -2.65 0.42
C ASN A 43 1.54 -2.52 1.66
N ILE A 44 0.26 -2.89 1.60
CA ILE A 44 -0.63 -2.83 2.77
C ILE A 44 -0.08 -3.71 3.91
N SER A 45 0.44 -4.89 3.57
CA SER A 45 1.05 -5.81 4.53
C SER A 45 2.29 -5.19 5.21
N ILE A 46 3.11 -4.43 4.46
CA ILE A 46 4.25 -3.68 5.01
C ILE A 46 3.77 -2.52 5.89
N TRP A 47 2.76 -1.77 5.46
CA TRP A 47 2.21 -0.63 6.19
C TRP A 47 1.73 -1.01 7.59
N LEU A 48 0.97 -2.10 7.68
CA LEU A 48 0.47 -2.66 8.94
C LEU A 48 1.56 -3.15 9.89
N ARG A 49 2.76 -3.46 9.36
CA ARG A 49 3.91 -3.91 10.17
C ARG A 49 4.97 -2.84 10.38
N GLY A 50 4.69 -1.60 9.97
CA GLY A 50 5.62 -0.49 10.13
C GLY A 50 5.92 -0.22 11.60
N VAL A 51 7.19 0.01 11.93
CA VAL A 51 7.59 0.42 13.28
C VAL A 51 7.05 1.83 13.56
N GLY A 52 6.47 2.03 14.73
CA GLY A 52 5.94 3.34 15.15
C GLY A 52 4.58 3.71 14.53
N ILE A 53 3.93 2.76 13.84
CA ILE A 53 2.58 2.94 13.30
C ILE A 53 1.52 2.83 14.41
N PHE A 54 1.64 1.82 15.26
CA PHE A 54 0.73 1.54 16.37
C PHE A 54 1.42 1.75 17.71
N LYS A 55 0.63 2.10 18.74
CA LYS A 55 1.15 2.44 20.08
C LYS A 55 0.89 1.37 21.14
N THR A 56 -0.04 0.45 20.88
CA THR A 56 -0.46 -0.59 21.83
C THR A 56 -0.16 -1.98 21.31
N GLY A 57 0.05 -2.94 22.21
CA GLY A 57 0.26 -4.34 21.83
C GLY A 57 -0.96 -4.97 21.15
N GLU A 58 -2.17 -4.58 21.56
CA GLU A 58 -3.43 -5.04 20.96
C GLU A 58 -3.56 -4.60 19.51
N ASP A 59 -3.27 -3.33 19.20
CA ASP A 59 -3.32 -2.84 17.83
C ASP A 59 -2.22 -3.47 16.96
N ILE A 60 -1.04 -3.73 17.52
CA ILE A 60 0.04 -4.44 16.82
C ILE A 60 -0.38 -5.88 16.51
N ALA A 61 -0.98 -6.59 17.47
CA ALA A 61 -1.43 -7.96 17.27
C ALA A 61 -2.50 -8.04 16.17
N GLU A 62 -3.47 -7.13 16.20
CA GLU A 62 -4.51 -6.98 15.18
C GLU A 62 -3.89 -6.69 13.80
N ALA A 63 -3.02 -5.67 13.73
CA ALA A 63 -2.40 -5.27 12.48
C ALA A 63 -1.53 -6.39 11.87
N VAL A 64 -0.77 -7.14 12.67
CA VAL A 64 0.02 -8.27 12.18
C VAL A 64 -0.88 -9.41 11.69
N SER A 65 -2.00 -9.67 12.37
CA SER A 65 -3.01 -10.64 11.93
C SER A 65 -3.58 -10.25 10.57
N VAL A 66 -4.11 -9.03 10.44
CA VAL A 66 -4.67 -8.50 9.19
C VAL A 66 -3.61 -8.47 8.07
N ALA A 67 -2.36 -8.11 8.39
CA ALA A 67 -1.28 -8.07 7.42
C ALA A 67 -0.97 -9.45 6.82
N LYS A 68 -1.12 -10.52 7.63
CA LYS A 68 -1.01 -11.90 7.17
C LYS A 68 -2.20 -12.27 6.28
N GLN A 69 -3.41 -11.96 6.71
CA GLN A 69 -4.63 -12.24 5.94
C GLN A 69 -4.58 -11.60 4.54
N ILE A 70 -4.23 -10.31 4.45
CA ILE A 70 -4.14 -9.58 3.18
C ILE A 70 -3.04 -10.14 2.26
N ARG A 71 -1.87 -10.48 2.82
CA ARG A 71 -0.76 -11.04 2.05
C ARG A 71 -1.11 -12.42 1.47
N ASP A 72 -1.80 -13.23 2.26
CA ASP A 72 -2.12 -14.61 1.91
C ASP A 72 -3.46 -14.71 1.13
N CYS A 73 -4.20 -13.60 0.98
CA CYS A 73 -5.46 -13.54 0.23
C CYS A 73 -5.25 -13.73 -1.27
N LYS A 74 -5.87 -14.78 -1.83
CA LYS A 74 -5.80 -15.12 -3.26
C LYS A 74 -6.90 -14.46 -4.09
N GLU A 75 -7.96 -14.02 -3.44
CA GLU A 75 -9.10 -13.36 -4.08
C GLU A 75 -8.82 -11.87 -4.31
N ASP A 76 -9.53 -11.27 -5.26
CA ASP A 76 -9.44 -9.83 -5.57
C ASP A 76 -10.12 -8.95 -4.52
N SER A 77 -10.63 -9.51 -3.44
CA SER A 77 -11.11 -8.71 -2.31
C SER A 77 -11.07 -9.50 -1.01
N ILE A 78 -11.03 -8.79 0.10
CA ILE A 78 -11.17 -9.35 1.45
C ILE A 78 -12.25 -8.58 2.20
N GLU A 79 -13.05 -9.30 2.99
CA GLU A 79 -13.94 -8.69 3.97
C GLU A 79 -13.21 -8.57 5.30
N LEU A 80 -13.17 -7.35 5.82
CA LEU A 80 -12.61 -7.01 7.12
C LEU A 80 -13.75 -6.63 8.05
N ASP A 81 -13.66 -6.99 9.32
CA ASP A 81 -14.56 -6.41 10.29
C ASP A 81 -14.21 -4.94 10.61
N GLU A 82 -14.99 -4.32 11.48
CA GLU A 82 -14.79 -2.91 11.85
C GLU A 82 -13.44 -2.63 12.53
N ARG A 83 -12.94 -3.54 13.37
CA ARG A 83 -11.64 -3.42 14.04
C ARG A 83 -10.51 -3.58 13.02
N GLU A 84 -10.60 -4.61 12.18
CA GLU A 84 -9.62 -4.90 11.13
C GLU A 84 -9.54 -3.76 10.10
N ALA A 85 -10.67 -3.26 9.61
CA ALA A 85 -10.70 -2.12 8.70
C ALA A 85 -10.13 -0.85 9.39
N GLY A 86 -10.41 -0.69 10.68
CA GLY A 86 -9.88 0.40 11.51
C GLY A 86 -8.36 0.43 11.54
N VAL A 87 -7.70 -0.71 11.78
CA VAL A 87 -6.23 -0.76 11.84
C VAL A 87 -5.58 -0.53 10.48
N VAL A 88 -6.18 -0.95 9.36
CA VAL A 88 -5.68 -0.64 8.01
C VAL A 88 -5.72 0.86 7.75
N LYS A 89 -6.83 1.52 8.08
CA LYS A 89 -6.98 2.99 7.94
C LYS A 89 -6.03 3.75 8.85
N GLN A 90 -5.85 3.28 10.09
CA GLN A 90 -4.89 3.86 11.03
C GLN A 90 -3.46 3.78 10.50
N ALA A 91 -3.05 2.63 9.97
CA ALA A 91 -1.72 2.47 9.37
C ALA A 91 -1.50 3.44 8.21
N LEU A 92 -2.49 3.53 7.32
CA LEU A 92 -2.45 4.46 6.19
C LEU A 92 -2.31 5.92 6.66
N ASN A 93 -3.18 6.36 7.56
CA ASN A 93 -3.18 7.74 8.07
C ASN A 93 -1.84 8.09 8.71
N ARG A 94 -1.27 7.17 9.51
CA ARG A 94 0.01 7.41 10.15
C ARG A 94 1.16 7.53 9.14
N LEU A 95 1.14 6.73 8.07
CA LEU A 95 2.13 6.84 6.99
C LEU A 95 2.01 8.15 6.20
N VAL A 96 0.78 8.62 5.97
CA VAL A 96 0.53 9.92 5.34
C VAL A 96 1.09 11.06 6.21
N GLU A 97 0.83 11.03 7.53
CA GLU A 97 1.42 12.00 8.47
C GLU A 97 2.95 11.97 8.44
N LEU A 98 3.55 10.79 8.56
CA LEU A 98 5.01 10.64 8.53
C LEU A 98 5.62 11.09 7.20
N THR A 99 4.90 10.93 6.10
CA THR A 99 5.30 11.44 4.78
C THR A 99 5.28 12.96 4.75
N ALA A 100 4.21 13.58 5.27
CA ALA A 100 4.13 15.03 5.39
C ALA A 100 5.22 15.60 6.33
N GLU A 101 5.63 14.83 7.34
CA GLU A 101 6.76 15.15 8.22
C GLU A 101 8.15 14.88 7.59
N GLY A 102 8.21 14.32 6.38
CA GLY A 102 9.47 13.97 5.69
C GLY A 102 10.21 12.77 6.29
N LYS A 103 9.54 11.93 7.07
CA LYS A 103 10.12 10.80 7.82
C LYS A 103 10.01 9.44 7.11
N VAL A 104 9.33 9.39 5.97
CA VAL A 104 9.17 8.17 5.16
C VAL A 104 9.73 8.44 3.76
N SER A 105 10.57 7.53 3.27
CA SER A 105 11.15 7.58 1.92
C SER A 105 11.15 6.18 1.28
N PRO A 106 10.63 6.02 0.06
CA PRO A 106 9.83 7.01 -0.68
C PRO A 106 8.51 7.25 0.06
N GLY A 107 8.13 8.52 0.22
CA GLY A 107 6.91 8.90 0.94
C GLY A 107 5.65 8.27 0.33
N LEU A 108 4.59 8.17 1.13
CA LEU A 108 3.29 7.69 0.65
C LEU A 108 2.49 8.83 0.00
N GLY A 109 2.15 8.68 -1.28
CA GLY A 109 1.41 9.66 -2.07
C GLY A 109 1.76 9.61 -3.55
N GLY A 110 1.28 10.59 -4.32
CA GLY A 110 1.52 10.68 -5.76
C GLY A 110 0.81 9.59 -6.57
N GLU A 111 0.98 9.67 -7.90
CA GLU A 111 0.29 8.81 -8.89
C GLU A 111 0.52 7.31 -8.64
N VAL A 112 1.68 6.95 -8.05
CA VAL A 112 2.01 5.55 -7.76
C VAL A 112 1.14 4.96 -6.65
N HIS A 113 0.69 5.76 -5.67
CA HIS A 113 -0.02 5.28 -4.48
C HIS A 113 -1.51 5.68 -4.43
N GLU A 114 -1.98 6.54 -5.33
CA GLU A 114 -3.31 7.16 -5.26
C GLU A 114 -4.45 6.13 -5.17
N GLU A 115 -4.43 5.10 -6.02
CA GLU A 115 -5.48 4.09 -6.08
C GLU A 115 -5.47 3.22 -4.81
N ALA A 116 -4.29 2.87 -4.29
CA ALA A 116 -4.17 2.13 -3.02
C ALA A 116 -4.76 2.93 -1.85
N ILE A 117 -4.48 4.24 -1.80
CA ILE A 117 -5.03 5.15 -0.79
C ILE A 117 -6.55 5.18 -0.90
N VAL A 118 -7.09 5.36 -2.10
CA VAL A 118 -8.53 5.41 -2.35
C VAL A 118 -9.22 4.13 -1.90
N ARG A 119 -8.71 2.95 -2.28
CA ARG A 119 -9.29 1.65 -1.92
C ARG A 119 -9.33 1.41 -0.40
N VAL A 120 -8.30 1.83 0.32
CA VAL A 120 -8.25 1.70 1.78
C VAL A 120 -9.20 2.68 2.47
N VAL A 121 -9.23 3.94 2.04
CA VAL A 121 -10.08 4.97 2.68
C VAL A 121 -11.56 4.72 2.38
N LYS A 122 -11.88 4.37 1.12
CA LYS A 122 -13.24 4.19 0.61
C LYS A 122 -13.72 2.74 0.57
N MET A 123 -13.21 1.86 1.44
CA MET A 123 -13.75 0.50 1.58
C MET A 123 -15.28 0.53 1.72
N GLU A 124 -15.97 -0.33 0.99
CA GLU A 124 -17.43 -0.38 0.96
C GLU A 124 -17.98 -1.16 2.16
N GLU A 125 -19.00 -0.65 2.84
CA GLU A 125 -19.71 -1.41 3.88
C GLU A 125 -20.51 -2.55 3.22
N VAL A 126 -20.27 -3.78 3.66
CA VAL A 126 -20.99 -4.97 3.20
C VAL A 126 -22.35 -5.01 3.88
N LYS A 127 -23.42 -5.07 3.09
CA LYS A 127 -24.81 -5.09 3.56
C LYS A 127 -25.28 -6.49 3.95
#